data_AF-A0A0P1ELE2-F1
#
_entry.id   AF-A0A0P1ELE2-F1
#
_cell.length_a   1.000
_cell.length_b   1.000
_cell.length_c   1.000
_cell.angle_alpha   90.00
_cell.angle_beta   90.00
_cell.angle_gamma   90.00
#
_symmetry.space_group_name_H-M   'P 1'
#
loop_
_entity.id
_entity.type
_entity.pdbx_description
1 polymer ?
#
loop_
_entity_poly.entity_id
_entity_poly.type
_entity_poly.pdbx_seq_one_letter_code
_entity_poly.pdbx_strand_id
1 'polypeptide(L)' 'MAHVTTSYSSSFSLMARIEAAFARFKEARTLRRKYNETVREMRQLSDRELNDIGISRYDIHFIAQEHVYG' A
#
# COMPACT_ATOMS: atom_id res chain seq x y z
N MET A 1 -1.55 40.08 27.40
CA MET A 1 -2.97 39.85 27.04
C MET A 1 -3.09 38.44 26.50
N ALA A 2 -4.18 37.75 26.83
CA ALA A 2 -4.28 36.29 26.96
C ALA A 2 -4.05 35.47 25.67
N HIS A 3 -3.38 34.33 25.83
CA HIS A 3 -3.37 33.23 24.86
C HIS A 3 -4.76 32.60 24.80
N VAL A 4 -5.48 32.80 23.69
CA VAL A 4 -6.70 32.05 23.42
C VAL A 4 -6.31 30.74 22.75
N THR A 5 -5.98 29.74 23.56
CA THR A 5 -5.90 28.36 23.10
C THR A 5 -7.34 27.84 23.04
N THR A 6 -7.96 27.97 21.87
CA THR A 6 -9.31 27.42 21.62
C THR A 6 -9.22 25.90 21.63
N SER A 7 -9.37 25.30 22.81
CA SER A 7 -9.57 23.87 23.00
C SER A 7 -11.02 23.51 22.68
N TYR A 8 -11.41 23.56 21.41
CA TYR A 8 -12.70 23.00 20.98
C TYR A 8 -12.49 21.61 20.37
N SER A 9 -13.03 20.62 21.09
CA SER A 9 -13.48 19.29 20.61
C SER A 9 -12.49 18.11 20.59
N SER A 10 -12.26 17.52 21.76
CA SER A 10 -11.76 16.14 21.86
C SER A 10 -12.66 15.13 21.11
N SER A 11 -13.99 15.33 21.09
CA SER A 11 -14.95 14.46 20.38
C SER A 11 -14.90 14.57 18.85
N PHE A 12 -14.60 15.74 18.28
CA PHE A 12 -14.48 15.90 16.81
C PHE A 12 -13.15 15.32 16.31
N SER A 13 -12.11 15.34 17.14
CA SER A 13 -10.80 14.78 16.80
C SER A 13 -10.76 13.25 16.76
N LEU A 14 -11.58 12.56 17.57
CA LEU A 14 -11.63 11.09 17.60
C LEU A 14 -12.32 10.53 16.35
N MET A 15 -13.44 11.12 15.93
CA MET A 15 -14.13 10.71 14.70
C MET A 15 -13.24 10.94 13.47
N ALA A 16 -12.56 12.09 13.38
CA ALA A 16 -11.61 12.37 12.32
C ALA A 16 -10.45 11.34 12.26
N ARG A 17 -9.96 10.87 13.42
CA ARG A 17 -8.93 9.81 13.49
C ARG A 17 -9.44 8.47 12.99
N ILE A 18 -10.70 8.13 13.28
CA ILE A 18 -11.33 6.89 12.83
C ILE A 18 -11.51 6.93 11.32
N GLU A 19 -12.04 8.01 10.75
CA GLU A 19 -12.15 8.19 9.30
C GLU A 19 -10.80 8.11 8.60
N ALA A 20 -9.78 8.79 9.13
CA ALA A 20 -8.42 8.72 8.62
C ALA A 20 -7.84 7.30 8.69
N ALA A 21 -8.13 6.54 9.75
CA ALA A 21 -7.71 5.14 9.88
C ALA A 21 -8.39 4.26 8.84
N PHE A 22 -9.69 4.44 8.60
CA PHE A 22 -10.42 3.71 7.56
C PHE A 22 -9.92 4.04 6.16
N ALA A 23 -9.62 5.31 5.87
CA ALA A 23 -9.03 5.74 4.60
C ALA A 23 -7.70 5.02 4.35
N ARG A 24 -6.78 5.07 5.32
CA ARG A 24 -5.49 4.36 5.26
C ARG A 24 -5.65 2.85 5.11
N PHE A 25 -6.63 2.26 5.79
CA PHE A 25 -6.90 0.82 5.68
C PHE A 25 -7.41 0.44 4.29
N LYS A 26 -8.27 1.26 3.68
CA LYS A 26 -8.77 1.06 2.32
C LYS A 26 -7.63 1.15 1.30
N GLU A 27 -6.73 2.12 1.46
CA GLU A 27 -5.53 2.27 0.65
C GLU A 27 -4.61 1.06 0.80
N ALA A 28 -4.30 0.66 2.04
CA ALA A 28 -3.46 -0.51 2.33
C ALA A 28 -4.04 -1.80 1.72
N ARG A 29 -5.38 -1.99 1.77
CA ARG A 29 -6.03 -3.12 1.11
C ARG A 29 -5.90 -3.07 -0.41
N THR A 30 -6.01 -1.89 -1.00
CA THR A 30 -5.85 -1.70 -2.45
C THR A 30 -4.43 -2.05 -2.87
N LEU A 31 -3.42 -1.54 -2.17
CA LEU A 31 -2.02 -1.85 -2.44
C LEU A 31 -1.75 -3.35 -2.27
N ARG A 32 -2.24 -3.95 -1.19
CA ARG A 32 -2.06 -5.40 -0.95
C ARG A 32 -2.67 -6.25 -2.08
N ARG A 33 -3.83 -5.85 -2.60
CA ARG A 33 -4.45 -6.52 -3.75
C ARG A 33 -3.57 -6.41 -4.99
N LYS A 34 -3.09 -5.20 -5.33
CA LYS A 34 -2.20 -4.98 -6.48
C LYS A 34 -0.94 -5.82 -6.39
N TYR A 35 -0.29 -5.85 -5.22
CA TYR A 35 0.90 -6.69 -5.00
C TYR A 35 0.61 -8.17 -5.28
N ASN A 36 -0.49 -8.70 -4.72
CA ASN A 36 -0.84 -10.11 -4.93
C ASN A 36 -1.17 -10.41 -6.40
N GLU A 37 -1.79 -9.46 -7.09
CA GLU A 37 -2.09 -9.55 -8.52
C GLU A 37 -0.81 -9.58 -9.36
N THR A 38 0.11 -8.65 -9.15
CA THR A 38 1.43 -8.63 -9.82
C THR A 38 2.21 -9.92 -9.57
N VAL A 39 2.28 -10.39 -8.32
CA VAL A 39 2.96 -11.66 -8.00
C VAL A 39 2.29 -12.83 -8.70
N ARG A 40 0.95 -12.88 -8.75
CA ARG A 40 0.21 -13.95 -9.43
C ARG A 40 0.52 -13.94 -10.93
N GLU A 41 0.48 -12.79 -11.57
CA GLU A 41 0.75 -12.63 -13.01
C GLU A 41 2.19 -13.03 -13.34
N MET A 42 3.18 -12.54 -12.62
CA MET A 42 4.59 -12.91 -12.85
C MET A 42 4.86 -14.40 -12.58
N ARG A 43 4.14 -15.01 -11.63
CA ARG A 43 4.23 -16.45 -11.37
C ARG A 43 3.58 -17.32 -12.45
N GLN A 44 2.66 -16.77 -13.25
CA GLN A 44 2.07 -17.48 -14.37
C GLN A 44 3.03 -17.59 -15.57
N LEU A 45 4.01 -16.68 -15.67
CA LEU A 45 5.05 -16.75 -16.69
C LEU A 45 5.96 -17.97 -16.48
N SER A 46 6.45 -18.57 -17.54
CA SER A 46 7.46 -19.63 -17.51
C SER A 46 8.85 -19.08 -17.17
N ASP A 47 9.78 -19.96 -16.79
CA ASP A 47 11.17 -19.53 -16.52
C ASP A 47 11.82 -18.95 -17.79
N ARG A 48 11.42 -19.41 -18.98
CA ARG A 48 11.92 -18.84 -20.24
C ARG A 48 11.42 -17.41 -20.44
N GLU A 49 10.12 -17.18 -20.31
CA GLU A 49 9.53 -15.84 -20.47
C GLU A 49 10.12 -14.83 -19.47
N LEU A 50 10.38 -15.27 -18.23
CA LEU A 50 11.07 -14.45 -17.23
C LEU A 50 12.53 -14.18 -17.61
N ASN A 51 13.26 -15.19 -18.09
CA ASN A 51 14.64 -15.01 -18.54
C ASN A 51 14.74 -14.12 -19.79
N ASP A 52 13.76 -14.18 -20.69
CA ASP A 52 13.72 -13.35 -21.91
C ASP A 52 13.63 -11.86 -21.57
N ILE A 53 12.98 -11.52 -20.45
CA ILE A 53 12.91 -10.15 -19.91
C ILE A 53 13.98 -9.88 -18.83
N GLY A 54 14.89 -10.82 -18.59
CA GLY A 54 16.02 -10.67 -17.67
C GLY A 54 15.64 -10.68 -16.18
N ILE A 55 14.52 -11.32 -15.81
CA ILE A 55 14.05 -11.40 -14.43
C ILE A 55 14.21 -12.82 -13.89
N SER A 56 14.75 -12.96 -12.67
CA SER A 56 14.74 -14.24 -11.96
C SER A 56 13.43 -14.47 -11.22
N ARG A 57 13.03 -15.73 -11.06
CA ARG A 57 11.85 -16.13 -10.26
C ARG A 57 11.92 -15.61 -8.82
N TYR A 58 13.12 -15.50 -8.27
CA TYR A 58 13.37 -15.00 -6.92
C TYR A 58 13.11 -13.50 -6.79
N ASP A 59 13.23 -12.74 -7.89
CA ASP A 59 13.08 -11.29 -7.91
C ASP A 59 11.61 -10.85 -7.97
N ILE A 60 10.69 -11.75 -8.32
CA ILE A 60 9.25 -11.45 -8.44
C ILE A 60 8.72 -10.70 -7.23
N HIS A 61 9.09 -11.13 -6.01
CA HIS A 61 8.62 -10.49 -4.79
C HIS A 61 9.20 -9.10 -4.60
N PHE A 62 10.48 -8.91 -4.93
CA PHE A 62 11.15 -7.63 -4.86
C PHE A 62 10.56 -6.64 -5.85
N ILE A 63 10.42 -7.05 -7.12
CA ILE A 63 9.86 -6.24 -8.21
C ILE A 63 8.39 -5.89 -7.92
N ALA A 64 7.59 -6.85 -7.46
CA ALA A 64 6.19 -6.58 -7.09
C ALA A 64 6.08 -5.61 -5.91
N GLN A 65 7.03 -5.66 -4.96
CA GLN A 65 7.06 -4.73 -3.84
C GLN A 65 7.45 -3.32 -4.31
N GLU A 66 8.49 -3.19 -5.13
CA GLU A 66 8.92 -1.93 -5.72
C GLU A 66 7.83 -1.32 -6.60
N HIS A 67 7.17 -2.11 -7.45
CA HIS A 67 6.10 -1.62 -8.33
C HIS A 67 4.88 -1.06 -7.58
N VAL A 68 4.57 -1.60 -6.40
CA VAL A 68 3.34 -1.26 -5.66
C VAL A 68 3.56 -0.25 -4.54
N TYR A 69 4.73 -0.29 -3.89
CA TYR A 69 5.04 0.55 -2.73
C TYR A 69 6.22 1.53 -2.96
N GLY A 70 6.97 1.36 -4.05
CA GLY A 70 8.05 2.26 -4.46
C GLY A 70 7.56 3.53 -5.14
#